data_AF-A0A2V8VCH9-F1
#
_entry.id   AF-A0A2V8VCH9-F1
#
_cell.length_a   1.000
_cell.length_b   1.000
_cell.length_c   1.000
_cell.angle_alpha   90.00
_cell.angle_beta   90.00
_cell.angle_gamma   90.00
#
_symmetry.space_group_name_H-M   'P 1'
#
loop_
_entity.id
_entity.type
_entity.pdbx_description
1 polymer ?
#
loop_
_entity_poly.entity_id
_entity_poly.type
_entity_poly.pdbx_seq_one_letter_code
_entity_poly.pdbx_strand_id
1 'polypeptide(L)'
;PGHNARKNRHEYFELAYLCAGAASLEIQDRSLPLQEGDLAVVGSTLYHRFECRSELMTLAVLFFQPDLIRADGGPDNAEYLTPFLLQDGQFPHVVPSRTGIPSQVFELVQRIRNESPATTSRARLAVKTYLKMILILLVNQFASYAGTVETFQRQQRALERLRPLFDHLEKHFGEPIQVQEAARICGMSESH
;
A
#
# COMPACT_ATOMS: atom_id res chain seq x y z
N PRO A 1 1.99 -23.68 -20.04
CA PRO A 1 0.83 -24.00 -19.16
C PRO A 1 0.84 -23.09 -17.92
N GLY A 2 0.08 -21.99 -17.98
CA GLY A 2 0.06 -20.99 -16.92
C GLY A 2 -0.59 -21.52 -15.65
N HIS A 3 0.15 -21.56 -14.55
CA HIS A 3 -0.45 -21.75 -13.23
C HIS A 3 -1.42 -20.60 -12.98
N ASN A 4 -2.71 -20.91 -12.94
CA ASN A 4 -3.77 -19.96 -12.64
C ASN A 4 -3.68 -19.63 -11.14
N ALA A 5 -2.82 -18.68 -10.79
CA ALA A 5 -2.69 -18.20 -9.42
C ALA A 5 -4.03 -17.56 -9.00
N ARG A 6 -4.58 -18.02 -7.87
CA ARG A 6 -5.80 -17.46 -7.29
C ARG A 6 -5.48 -16.05 -6.77
N LYS A 7 -6.41 -15.10 -6.94
CA LYS A 7 -6.28 -13.76 -6.34
C LYS A 7 -6.07 -13.89 -4.82
N ASN A 8 -5.12 -13.14 -4.27
CA ASN A 8 -4.78 -13.20 -2.85
C ASN A 8 -4.85 -11.81 -2.20
N ARG A 9 -5.03 -11.78 -0.88
CA ARG A 9 -5.01 -10.59 -0.03
C ARG A 9 -4.06 -10.83 1.14
N HIS A 10 -3.28 -9.83 1.48
CA HIS A 10 -2.19 -9.95 2.46
C HIS A 10 -2.14 -8.75 3.38
N GLU A 11 -1.60 -8.92 4.59
CA GLU A 11 -1.44 -7.83 5.54
C GLU A 11 -0.21 -6.95 5.26
N TYR A 12 0.67 -7.39 4.34
CA TYR A 12 1.83 -6.63 3.88
C TYR A 12 1.53 -5.79 2.63
N PHE A 13 2.39 -4.80 2.40
CA PHE A 13 2.44 -4.04 1.16
C PHE A 13 3.39 -4.69 0.17
N GLU A 14 3.07 -4.53 -1.12
CA GLU A 14 3.76 -5.20 -2.21
C GLU A 14 4.21 -4.21 -3.29
N LEU A 15 5.47 -4.36 -3.70
CA LEU A 15 6.06 -3.71 -4.85
C LEU A 15 6.58 -4.78 -5.79
N ALA A 16 6.18 -4.73 -7.06
CA ALA A 16 6.61 -5.72 -8.05
C ALA A 16 7.15 -5.00 -9.30
N TYR A 17 8.44 -5.17 -9.55
CA TYR A 17 9.13 -4.65 -10.74
C TYR A 17 9.24 -5.74 -11.79
N LEU A 18 8.76 -5.49 -13.02
CA LEU A 18 8.84 -6.46 -14.12
C LEU A 18 10.22 -6.41 -14.78
N CYS A 19 11.08 -7.39 -14.47
CA CYS A 19 12.43 -7.48 -15.01
C CYS A 19 12.47 -7.97 -16.45
N ALA A 20 11.58 -8.92 -16.80
CA ALA A 20 11.53 -9.52 -18.13
C ALA A 20 10.15 -10.13 -18.41
N GLY A 21 9.74 -10.14 -19.68
CA GLY A 21 8.47 -10.65 -20.16
C GLY A 21 7.34 -9.63 -20.15
N ALA A 22 6.10 -10.12 -20.26
CA ALA A 22 4.89 -9.32 -20.20
C ALA A 22 3.95 -9.88 -19.15
N ALA A 23 3.28 -9.02 -18.39
CA ALA A 23 2.33 -9.42 -17.37
C ALA A 23 1.08 -8.53 -17.38
N SER A 24 0.02 -8.97 -16.73
CA SER A 24 -1.06 -8.10 -16.28
C SER A 24 -1.28 -8.24 -14.78
N LEU A 25 -1.49 -7.11 -14.11
CA LEU A 25 -1.96 -7.06 -12.74
C LEU A 25 -3.49 -7.11 -12.77
N GLU A 26 -4.04 -8.24 -12.37
CA GLU A 26 -5.48 -8.42 -12.16
C GLU A 26 -5.79 -7.99 -10.73
N ILE A 27 -6.42 -6.83 -10.56
CA ILE A 27 -6.69 -6.22 -9.25
C ILE A 27 -8.13 -5.75 -9.19
N GLN A 28 -8.88 -6.23 -8.18
CA GLN A 28 -10.34 -6.06 -8.13
C GLN A 28 -10.99 -6.46 -9.47
N ASP A 29 -11.69 -5.54 -10.16
CA ASP A 29 -12.35 -5.74 -11.45
C ASP A 29 -11.56 -5.13 -12.64
N ARG A 30 -10.27 -4.83 -12.42
CA ARG A 30 -9.38 -4.22 -13.43
C ARG A 30 -8.26 -5.17 -13.82
N SER A 31 -7.92 -5.16 -15.11
CA SER A 31 -6.72 -5.79 -15.66
C SER A 31 -5.79 -4.68 -16.17
N LEU A 32 -4.64 -4.54 -15.52
CA LEU A 32 -3.67 -3.48 -15.83
C LEU A 32 -2.44 -4.12 -16.48
N PRO A 33 -2.08 -3.77 -17.73
CA PRO A 33 -0.90 -4.34 -18.38
C PRO A 33 0.39 -3.80 -17.75
N LEU A 34 1.40 -4.66 -17.67
CA LEU A 34 2.77 -4.33 -17.28
C LEU A 34 3.73 -4.69 -18.42
N GLN A 35 4.63 -3.77 -18.73
CA GLN A 35 5.77 -3.98 -19.62
C GLN A 35 7.07 -4.06 -18.83
N GLU A 36 8.12 -4.58 -19.47
CA GLU A 36 9.45 -4.62 -18.86
C GLU A 36 9.87 -3.23 -18.36
N GLY A 37 10.34 -3.19 -17.12
CA GLY A 37 10.72 -1.99 -16.42
C GLY A 37 9.58 -1.26 -15.68
N ASP A 38 8.33 -1.69 -15.83
CA ASP A 38 7.21 -1.12 -15.07
C ASP A 38 7.21 -1.61 -13.61
N LEU A 39 6.66 -0.78 -12.72
CA LEU A 39 6.52 -1.07 -11.29
C LEU A 39 5.04 -1.11 -10.90
N ALA A 40 4.58 -2.21 -10.32
CA ALA A 40 3.30 -2.29 -9.63
C ALA A 40 3.43 -1.97 -8.13
N VAL A 41 2.44 -1.24 -7.62
CA VAL A 41 2.31 -0.81 -6.22
C VAL A 41 0.95 -1.26 -5.69
N VAL A 42 0.96 -2.17 -4.71
CA VAL A 42 -0.26 -2.80 -4.19
C VAL A 42 -0.28 -2.78 -2.66
N GLY A 43 -1.37 -2.24 -2.12
CA GLY A 43 -1.67 -2.21 -0.69
C GLY A 43 -2.29 -3.52 -0.18
N SER A 44 -2.50 -3.58 1.14
CA SER A 44 -2.92 -4.81 1.85
C SER A 44 -4.40 -5.19 1.68
N THR A 45 -5.25 -4.25 1.25
CA THR A 45 -6.70 -4.47 1.21
C THR A 45 -7.21 -5.10 -0.08
N LEU A 46 -6.35 -5.19 -1.10
CA LEU A 46 -6.78 -5.48 -2.48
C LEU A 46 -6.46 -6.92 -2.90
N TYR A 47 -7.50 -7.63 -3.34
CA TYR A 47 -7.34 -8.92 -3.99
C TYR A 47 -6.69 -8.73 -5.35
N HIS A 48 -5.51 -9.31 -5.53
CA HIS A 48 -4.78 -9.18 -6.77
C HIS A 48 -3.99 -10.44 -7.15
N ARG A 49 -3.55 -10.49 -8.41
CA ARG A 49 -2.58 -11.48 -8.93
C ARG A 49 -1.84 -10.90 -10.13
N PHE A 50 -0.64 -11.42 -10.38
CA PHE A 50 0.09 -11.21 -11.63
C PHE A 50 -0.18 -12.37 -12.58
N GLU A 51 -0.68 -12.06 -13.77
CA GLU A 51 -0.93 -13.04 -14.84
C GLU A 51 0.16 -12.90 -15.91
N CYS A 52 0.89 -13.98 -16.18
CA CYS A 52 1.92 -14.01 -17.21
C CYS A 52 1.27 -13.91 -18.60
N ARG A 53 1.69 -12.94 -19.40
CA ARG A 53 1.22 -12.69 -20.78
C ARG A 53 2.24 -13.10 -21.85
N SER A 54 3.41 -13.59 -21.43
CA SER A 54 4.48 -14.16 -22.27
C SER A 54 4.74 -15.63 -21.91
N GLU A 55 5.71 -16.27 -22.57
CA GLU A 55 6.15 -17.64 -22.24
C GLU A 55 6.77 -17.73 -20.83
N LEU A 56 7.56 -16.72 -20.47
CA LEU A 56 8.19 -16.56 -19.16
C LEU A 56 8.07 -15.11 -18.71
N MET A 57 7.95 -14.90 -17.40
CA MET A 57 8.03 -13.58 -16.76
C MET A 57 8.95 -13.64 -15.55
N THR A 58 9.67 -12.55 -15.29
CA THR A 58 10.52 -12.40 -14.10
C THR A 58 10.13 -11.13 -13.35
N LEU A 59 9.72 -11.29 -12.10
CA LEU A 59 9.38 -10.19 -11.20
C LEU A 59 10.40 -10.10 -10.06
N ALA A 60 10.86 -8.89 -9.75
CA ALA A 60 11.49 -8.59 -8.48
C ALA A 60 10.43 -8.02 -7.54
N VAL A 61 10.11 -8.77 -6.47
CA VAL A 61 9.03 -8.43 -5.55
C VAL A 61 9.59 -8.09 -4.16
N LEU A 62 9.21 -6.94 -3.64
CA LEU A 62 9.48 -6.52 -2.26
C LEU A 62 8.17 -6.52 -1.47
N PHE A 63 8.14 -7.32 -0.41
CA PHE A 63 7.07 -7.32 0.59
C PHE A 63 7.55 -6.63 1.86
N PHE A 64 6.71 -5.79 2.46
CA PHE A 64 7.03 -5.19 3.75
C PHE A 64 5.79 -4.94 4.61
N GLN A 65 5.97 -5.04 5.93
CA GLN A 65 4.94 -4.74 6.92
C GLN A 65 4.90 -3.22 7.17
N PRO A 66 3.72 -2.58 7.23
CA PRO A 66 3.60 -1.15 7.50
C PRO A 66 4.20 -0.75 8.85
N ASP A 67 4.20 -1.67 9.82
CA ASP A 67 4.72 -1.43 11.17
C ASP A 67 6.24 -1.19 11.20
N LEU A 68 6.98 -1.64 10.17
CA LEU A 68 8.40 -1.32 10.00
C LEU A 68 8.65 0.19 9.87
N ILE A 69 7.65 0.94 9.39
CA ILE A 69 7.69 2.40 9.25
C ILE A 69 7.04 3.07 10.46
N ARG A 70 5.91 2.55 10.95
CA ARG A 70 5.18 3.15 12.07
C ARG A 70 5.93 3.08 13.40
N ALA A 71 6.71 2.02 13.63
CA ALA A 71 7.46 1.81 14.87
C ALA A 71 8.47 2.92 15.21
N ASP A 72 8.74 3.85 14.28
CA ASP A 72 9.67 4.96 14.49
C ASP A 72 9.10 6.11 15.32
N GLY A 73 7.79 6.10 15.61
CA GLY A 73 7.14 7.08 16.48
C GLY A 73 7.11 8.52 15.96
N GLY A 74 7.59 8.77 14.74
CA GLY A 74 7.54 10.08 14.08
C GLY A 74 6.12 10.42 13.59
N PRO A 75 5.70 11.69 13.68
CA PRO A 75 4.36 12.13 13.31
C PRO A 75 4.01 11.84 11.83
N ASP A 76 5.01 11.90 10.94
CA ASP A 76 4.82 11.80 9.48
C ASP A 76 4.94 10.35 8.95
N ASN A 77 5.17 9.37 9.82
CA ASN A 77 5.42 7.98 9.42
C ASN A 77 4.27 7.36 8.62
N ALA A 78 3.04 7.80 8.89
CA ALA A 78 1.86 7.33 8.17
C ALA A 78 1.75 7.92 6.75
N GLU A 79 2.30 9.12 6.52
CA GLU A 79 2.23 9.80 5.21
C GLU A 79 3.04 9.06 4.14
N TYR A 80 4.18 8.47 4.53
CA TYR A 80 4.98 7.59 3.66
C TYR A 80 4.19 6.39 3.12
N LEU A 81 3.16 5.96 3.84
CA LEU A 81 2.36 4.80 3.49
C LEU A 81 1.12 5.14 2.64
N THR A 82 0.86 6.42 2.39
CA THR A 82 -0.32 6.86 1.62
C THR A 82 -0.47 6.21 0.25
N PRO A 83 0.59 5.91 -0.54
CA PRO A 83 0.44 5.22 -1.82
C PRO A 83 -0.13 3.80 -1.72
N PHE A 84 -0.07 3.19 -0.53
CA PHE A 84 -0.56 1.84 -0.26
C PHE A 84 -1.89 1.84 0.48
N LEU A 85 -2.15 2.89 1.26
CA LEU A 85 -3.38 3.04 2.04
C LEU A 85 -4.53 3.66 1.22
N LEU A 86 -4.21 4.54 0.27
CA LEU A 86 -5.19 5.28 -0.54
C LEU A 86 -5.27 4.72 -1.97
N GLN A 87 -5.79 3.50 -2.10
CA GLN A 87 -5.95 2.83 -3.39
C GLN A 87 -7.44 2.60 -3.70
N ASP A 88 -8.13 3.66 -4.11
CA ASP A 88 -9.52 3.56 -4.57
C ASP A 88 -9.62 2.88 -5.95
N GLY A 89 -10.84 2.72 -6.45
CA GLY A 89 -11.09 2.02 -7.71
C GLY A 89 -10.42 2.64 -8.94
N GLN A 90 -9.96 3.89 -8.87
CA GLN A 90 -9.29 4.59 -9.96
C GLN A 90 -7.75 4.61 -9.78
N PHE A 91 -7.22 4.13 -8.65
CA PHE A 91 -5.80 4.22 -8.36
C PHE A 91 -4.98 3.55 -9.46
N PRO A 92 -3.93 4.19 -10.00
CA PRO A 92 -3.25 3.71 -11.20
C PRO A 92 -2.56 2.36 -11.01
N HIS A 93 -2.07 2.05 -9.81
CA HIS A 93 -1.28 0.87 -9.41
C HIS A 93 0.05 0.65 -10.16
N VAL A 94 0.12 0.97 -11.45
CA VAL A 94 1.28 0.78 -12.30
C VAL A 94 1.97 2.12 -12.53
N VAL A 95 3.26 2.17 -12.21
CA VAL A 95 4.16 3.28 -12.55
C VAL A 95 4.95 2.88 -13.79
N PRO A 96 4.75 3.56 -14.93
CA PRO A 96 5.44 3.21 -16.17
C PRO A 96 6.95 3.45 -16.10
N SER A 97 7.75 2.59 -16.73
CA SER A 97 9.21 2.68 -16.81
C SER A 97 9.72 4.07 -17.24
N ARG A 98 9.02 4.72 -18.17
CA ARG A 98 9.35 6.06 -18.69
C ARG A 98 9.38 7.18 -17.65
N THR A 99 8.83 6.99 -16.44
CA THR A 99 8.94 8.00 -15.38
C THR A 99 10.32 8.01 -14.72
N GLY A 100 11.14 6.97 -14.92
CA GLY A 100 12.43 6.80 -14.25
C GLY A 100 12.35 6.48 -12.76
N ILE A 101 11.15 6.45 -12.17
CA ILE A 101 10.94 6.03 -10.78
C ILE A 101 11.12 4.51 -10.61
N PRO A 102 10.58 3.64 -11.50
CA PRO A 102 10.74 2.20 -11.36
C PRO A 102 12.20 1.73 -11.28
N SER A 103 13.11 2.31 -12.07
CA SER A 103 14.53 1.96 -12.03
C SER A 103 15.19 2.35 -10.71
N GLN A 104 14.89 3.55 -10.19
CA GLN A 104 15.37 3.99 -8.87
C GLN A 104 14.87 3.09 -7.74
N VAL A 105 13.59 2.70 -7.80
CA VAL A 105 13.02 1.75 -6.84
C VAL A 105 13.71 0.39 -6.94
N PHE A 106 13.93 -0.11 -8.15
CA PHE A 106 14.60 -1.39 -8.38
C PHE A 106 16.03 -1.41 -7.82
N GLU A 107 16.80 -0.34 -8.03
CA GLU A 107 18.14 -0.20 -7.44
C GLU A 107 18.10 -0.24 -5.90
N LEU A 108 17.14 0.45 -5.28
CA LEU A 108 16.98 0.42 -3.82
C LEU A 108 16.54 -0.97 -3.32
N VAL A 109 15.67 -1.67 -4.05
CA VAL A 109 15.30 -3.07 -3.76
C VAL A 109 16.53 -3.98 -3.81
N GLN A 110 17.42 -3.80 -4.79
CA GLN A 110 18.68 -4.55 -4.84
C GLN A 110 19.60 -4.25 -3.66
N ARG A 111 19.66 -2.98 -3.20
CA ARG A 111 20.43 -2.62 -1.98
C ARG A 111 19.83 -3.27 -0.72
N ILE A 112 18.51 -3.30 -0.59
CA ILE A 112 17.82 -4.01 0.50
C ILE A 112 18.17 -5.50 0.49
N ARG A 113 18.13 -6.13 -0.70
CA ARG A 113 18.54 -7.53 -0.88
C ARG A 113 19.99 -7.77 -0.43
N ASN A 114 20.92 -6.87 -0.73
CA ASN A 114 22.33 -7.02 -0.34
C ASN A 114 22.56 -6.89 1.17
N GLU A 115 21.68 -6.19 1.88
CA GLU A 115 21.71 -6.09 3.35
C GLU A 115 20.91 -7.24 4.04
N SER A 116 20.39 -8.20 3.26
CA SER A 116 19.60 -9.33 3.78
C SER A 116 20.43 -10.63 3.90
N PRO A 117 20.27 -11.42 4.99
CA PRO A 117 19.41 -11.14 6.14
C PRO A 117 20.00 -10.04 7.03
N ALA A 118 19.16 -9.09 7.47
CA ALA A 118 19.55 -7.92 8.24
C ALA A 118 19.81 -8.25 9.73
N THR A 119 20.82 -9.06 10.00
CA THR A 119 21.15 -9.56 11.34
C THR A 119 21.83 -8.52 12.22
N THR A 120 22.51 -7.53 11.62
CA THR A 120 23.18 -6.44 12.36
C THR A 120 22.30 -5.20 12.49
N SER A 121 22.53 -4.38 13.52
CA SER A 121 21.84 -3.09 13.68
C SER A 121 22.09 -2.14 12.50
N ARG A 122 23.31 -2.14 11.93
CA ARG A 122 23.65 -1.35 10.75
C ARG A 122 22.85 -1.78 9.52
N ALA A 123 22.76 -3.09 9.27
CA ALA A 123 21.99 -3.63 8.14
C ALA A 123 20.50 -3.30 8.28
N ARG A 124 19.91 -3.44 9.48
CA ARG A 124 18.52 -3.04 9.75
C ARG A 124 18.28 -1.56 9.48
N LEU A 125 19.21 -0.70 9.91
CA LEU A 125 19.14 0.74 9.65
C LEU A 125 19.19 1.02 8.14
N ALA A 126 20.10 0.37 7.40
CA ALA A 126 20.24 0.53 5.96
C ALA A 126 18.96 0.11 5.21
N VAL A 127 18.44 -1.09 5.47
CA VAL A 127 17.19 -1.61 4.87
C VAL A 127 16.05 -0.62 5.07
N LYS A 128 15.89 -0.11 6.29
CA LYS A 128 14.82 0.81 6.64
C LYS A 128 14.98 2.17 5.98
N THR A 129 16.20 2.69 5.89
CA THR A 129 16.50 3.92 5.14
C THR A 129 16.18 3.76 3.67
N TYR A 130 16.62 2.66 3.02
CA TYR A 130 16.31 2.39 1.63
C TYR A 130 14.82 2.24 1.39
N LEU A 131 14.10 1.58 2.31
CA LEU A 131 12.65 1.51 2.24
C LEU A 131 12.01 2.90 2.31
N LYS A 132 12.41 3.78 3.24
CA LYS A 132 11.90 5.16 3.29
C LYS A 132 12.20 5.95 2.02
N MET A 133 13.37 5.74 1.40
CA MET A 133 13.70 6.33 0.10
C MET A 133 12.75 5.84 -1.01
N ILE A 134 12.42 4.55 -1.03
CA ILE A 134 11.39 4.04 -1.95
C ILE A 134 10.05 4.73 -1.69
N LEU A 135 9.62 4.81 -0.43
CA LEU A 135 8.32 5.37 -0.07
C LEU A 135 8.18 6.83 -0.48
N ILE A 136 9.22 7.67 -0.28
CA ILE A 136 9.14 9.08 -0.70
C ILE A 136 9.07 9.23 -2.23
N LEU A 137 9.77 8.38 -2.99
CA LEU A 137 9.64 8.36 -4.45
C LEU A 137 8.20 8.09 -4.88
N LEU A 138 7.52 7.15 -4.21
CA LEU A 138 6.14 6.80 -4.50
C LEU A 138 5.16 7.89 -4.06
N VAL A 139 5.35 8.49 -2.88
CA VAL A 139 4.54 9.65 -2.43
C VAL A 139 4.60 10.77 -3.46
N ASN A 140 5.80 11.11 -3.94
CA ASN A 140 5.97 12.14 -4.96
C ASN A 140 5.33 11.74 -6.31
N GLN A 141 5.51 10.49 -6.73
CA GLN A 141 4.94 9.96 -7.97
C GLN A 141 3.40 10.00 -7.98
N PHE A 142 2.76 9.82 -6.82
CA PHE A 142 1.29 9.81 -6.69
C PHE A 142 0.71 11.09 -6.10
N ALA A 143 1.52 12.14 -5.89
CA ALA A 143 1.07 13.39 -5.27
C ALA A 143 -0.12 14.02 -6.03
N SER A 144 -0.07 14.01 -7.37
CA SER A 144 -1.12 14.55 -8.23
C SER A 144 -2.38 13.70 -8.26
N TYR A 145 -2.30 12.42 -7.88
CA TYR A 145 -3.43 11.50 -7.97
C TYR A 145 -4.47 11.75 -6.87
N ALA A 146 -4.06 12.17 -5.68
CA ALA A 146 -5.01 12.24 -4.57
C ALA A 146 -4.92 13.47 -3.66
N GLY A 147 -4.04 14.46 -3.90
CA GLY A 147 -3.70 15.39 -2.81
C GLY A 147 -3.37 14.56 -1.55
N THR A 148 -2.57 13.51 -1.75
CA THR A 148 -2.48 12.25 -0.99
C THR A 148 -2.47 12.44 0.52
N VAL A 149 -1.81 13.49 0.99
CA VAL A 149 -1.73 13.84 2.41
C VAL A 149 -3.07 14.38 2.94
N GLU A 150 -3.74 15.29 2.25
CA GLU A 150 -5.02 15.85 2.72
C GLU A 150 -6.14 14.82 2.75
N THR A 151 -6.21 13.98 1.72
CA THR A 151 -7.17 12.87 1.65
C THR A 151 -6.91 11.86 2.75
N PHE A 152 -5.63 11.52 2.98
CA PHE A 152 -5.23 10.63 4.07
C PHE A 152 -5.59 11.21 5.44
N GLN A 153 -5.23 12.46 5.70
CA GLN A 153 -5.55 13.16 6.94
C GLN A 153 -7.07 13.28 7.13
N ARG A 154 -7.86 13.46 6.06
CA ARG A 154 -9.33 13.44 6.13
C ARG A 154 -9.87 12.08 6.57
N GLN A 155 -9.38 10.98 5.97
CA GLN A 155 -9.79 9.63 6.35
C GLN A 155 -9.35 9.29 7.78
N GLN A 156 -8.14 9.67 8.18
CA GLN A 156 -7.64 9.49 9.54
C GLN A 156 -8.51 10.23 10.56
N ARG A 157 -8.84 11.51 10.29
CA ARG A 157 -9.78 12.27 11.13
C ARG A 157 -11.17 11.63 11.20
N ALA A 158 -11.66 11.06 10.10
CA ALA A 158 -12.93 10.35 10.09
C ALA A 158 -12.89 9.09 10.97
N LEU A 159 -11.81 8.31 10.90
CA LEU A 159 -11.60 7.13 11.75
C LEU A 159 -11.48 7.52 13.23
N GLU A 160 -10.75 8.58 13.55
CA GLU A 160 -10.64 9.08 14.93
C GLU A 160 -11.99 9.50 15.52
N ARG A 161 -12.88 10.08 14.70
CA ARG A 161 -14.27 10.41 15.10
C ARG A 161 -15.12 9.17 15.37
N LEU A 162 -14.82 8.04 14.74
CA LEU A 162 -15.53 6.77 14.96
C LEU A 162 -14.99 5.99 16.16
N ARG A 163 -13.80 6.32 16.67
CA ARG A 163 -13.18 5.61 17.80
C ARG A 163 -14.06 5.55 19.06
N PRO A 164 -14.73 6.64 19.50
CA PRO A 164 -15.63 6.60 20.65
C PRO A 164 -16.81 5.64 20.47
N LEU A 165 -17.28 5.46 19.24
CA LEU A 165 -18.35 4.50 18.92
C LEU A 165 -17.86 3.07 19.03
N PHE A 166 -16.66 2.76 18.54
CA PHE A 166 -16.07 1.43 18.73
C PHE A 166 -15.84 1.13 20.21
N ASP A 167 -15.31 2.08 20.99
CA ASP A 167 -15.14 1.95 22.44
C ASP A 167 -16.49 1.72 23.15
N HIS A 168 -17.57 2.36 22.67
CA HIS A 168 -18.91 2.18 23.20
C HIS A 168 -19.48 0.79 22.87
N LEU A 169 -19.36 0.34 21.63
CA LEU A 169 -19.79 -1.00 21.21
C LEU A 169 -19.05 -2.12 21.97
N GLU A 170 -17.76 -1.94 22.25
CA GLU A 170 -16.97 -2.90 23.01
C GLU A 170 -17.44 -3.00 24.48
N LYS A 171 -17.84 -1.87 25.08
CA LYS A 171 -18.34 -1.81 26.46
C LYS A 171 -19.81 -2.23 26.63
N HIS A 172 -20.62 -2.08 25.59
CA HIS A 172 -22.07 -2.34 25.58
C HIS A 172 -22.44 -3.48 24.62
N PHE A 173 -21.60 -4.52 24.58
CA PHE A 173 -21.74 -5.64 23.66
C PHE A 173 -23.07 -6.37 23.87
N GLY A 174 -23.99 -6.28 22.91
CA GLY A 174 -25.31 -6.93 22.96
C GLY A 174 -26.51 -5.98 23.13
N GLU A 175 -26.28 -4.69 23.32
CA GLU A 175 -27.34 -3.68 23.35
C GLU A 175 -27.56 -3.08 21.94
N PRO A 176 -28.82 -2.94 21.47
CA PRO A 176 -29.09 -2.33 20.18
C PRO A 176 -28.79 -0.82 20.24
N ILE A 177 -27.90 -0.35 19.36
CA ILE A 177 -27.60 1.08 19.21
C ILE A 177 -28.42 1.69 18.08
N GLN A 178 -29.09 2.82 18.34
CA GLN A 178 -29.77 3.58 17.30
C GLN A 178 -28.79 4.48 16.54
N VAL A 179 -29.04 4.71 15.25
CA VAL A 179 -28.18 5.55 14.38
C VAL A 179 -28.01 6.96 14.95
N GLN A 180 -29.05 7.52 15.57
CA GLN A 180 -29.01 8.82 16.27
C GLN A 180 -27.97 8.83 17.41
N GLU A 181 -27.94 7.76 18.20
CA GLU A 181 -27.02 7.63 19.31
C GLU A 181 -25.58 7.45 18.82
N ALA A 182 -25.39 6.67 17.75
CA ALA A 182 -24.09 6.52 17.11
C ALA A 182 -23.56 7.84 16.52
N ALA A 183 -24.41 8.61 15.85
CA ALA A 183 -24.07 9.92 15.28
C ALA A 183 -23.67 10.92 16.38
N ARG A 184 -24.42 10.93 17.50
CA ARG A 184 -24.12 11.76 18.68
C ARG A 184 -22.77 11.39 19.30
N ILE A 185 -22.49 10.10 19.48
CA ILE A 185 -21.20 9.61 20.01
C ILE A 185 -20.03 10.02 19.12
N CYS A 186 -20.22 10.04 17.80
CA CYS A 186 -19.19 10.41 16.83
C CYS A 186 -19.08 11.92 16.56
N GLY A 187 -19.94 12.75 17.16
CA GLY A 187 -20.03 14.19 16.87
C GLY A 187 -20.39 14.50 15.42
N MET A 188 -21.24 13.67 14.81
CA MET A 188 -21.71 13.79 13.43
C MET A 188 -23.18 14.20 13.38
N SER A 189 -23.56 14.96 12.34
CA SER A 189 -24.98 15.21 12.04
C SER A 189 -25.62 13.96 11.43
N GLU A 190 -26.92 13.79 11.64
CA GLU A 190 -27.69 12.76 10.97
C GLU A 190 -27.55 12.89 9.44
N SER A 191 -27.42 11.75 8.76
CA SER A 191 -27.62 11.67 7.32
C SER A 191 -29.11 11.40 7.10
N HIS A 192 -29.80 12.29 6.40
CA HIS A 192 -31.20 12.12 6.02
C HIS A 192 -31.40 10.94 5.06
#